data_AF-A0A377N6C4-F1
#
_entry.id   AF-A0A377N6C4-F1
#
_cell.length_a   1.000
_cell.length_b   1.000
_cell.length_c   1.000
_cell.angle_alpha   90.00
_cell.angle_beta   90.00
_cell.angle_gamma   90.00
#
_symmetry.space_group_name_H-M   'P 1'
#
loop_
_entity.id
_entity.type
_entity.pdbx_description
1 polymer ?
#
loop_
_entity_poly.entity_id
_entity_poly.type
_entity_poly.pdbx_seq_one_letter_code
_entity_poly.pdbx_strand_id
1 'polypeptide(L)'
;MDIDEVSTSHESGDFESRRWQLQVMQQVGGLPEAQRNAVFLVYVEGFTYQEAANTLAVPVGTIMSRLATARQTLAKSAVTPFQPQQGEKK
;
A
#
# COMPACT_ATOMS: atom_id res chain seq x y z
N MET A 1 12.99 -25.28 -34.33
CA MET A 1 13.27 -24.37 -33.19
C MET A 1 12.15 -23.36 -33.27
N ASP A 2 10.96 -23.81 -32.87
CA ASP A 2 9.74 -23.04 -32.98
C ASP A 2 9.65 -22.24 -31.70
N ILE A 3 9.88 -20.94 -31.85
CA ILE A 3 9.77 -19.99 -30.76
C ILE A 3 8.27 -19.83 -30.55
N ASP A 4 7.78 -20.48 -29.49
CA ASP A 4 6.42 -20.28 -29.00
C ASP A 4 6.17 -18.78 -28.89
N GLU A 5 5.11 -18.35 -29.57
CA GLU A 5 4.56 -17.00 -29.57
C GLU A 5 4.19 -16.64 -28.13
N VAL A 6 5.17 -16.05 -27.44
CA VAL A 6 5.06 -15.75 -26.01
C VAL A 6 3.90 -14.78 -25.77
N SER A 7 3.01 -15.23 -24.88
CA SER A 7 1.83 -14.54 -24.35
C SER A 7 2.23 -13.25 -23.61
N THR A 8 2.65 -12.25 -24.37
CA THR A 8 3.25 -10.99 -23.88
C THR A 8 2.26 -10.16 -23.06
N SER A 9 0.95 -10.41 -23.24
CA SER A 9 -0.14 -9.66 -22.59
C SER A 9 -0.43 -10.11 -21.15
N HIS A 10 -0.24 -11.39 -20.79
CA HIS A 10 -0.56 -11.89 -19.43
C HIS A 10 0.57 -11.58 -18.45
N GLU A 11 1.82 -11.72 -18.89
CA GLU A 11 2.99 -11.41 -18.07
C GLU A 11 3.05 -9.93 -17.67
N SER A 12 2.68 -9.02 -18.56
CA SER A 12 2.71 -7.58 -18.31
C SER A 12 1.84 -7.14 -17.12
N GLY A 13 0.65 -7.72 -16.97
CA GLY A 13 -0.25 -7.41 -15.84
C GLY A 13 0.27 -7.90 -14.48
N ASP A 14 0.87 -9.09 -14.45
CA ASP A 14 1.50 -9.66 -13.24
C ASP A 14 2.75 -8.87 -12.85
N PHE A 15 3.55 -8.44 -13.83
CA PHE A 15 4.71 -7.59 -13.60
C PHE A 15 4.33 -6.20 -13.07
N GLU A 16 3.30 -5.55 -13.62
CA GLU A 16 2.79 -4.27 -13.12
C GLU A 16 2.25 -4.39 -11.70
N SER A 17 1.48 -5.45 -11.42
CA SER A 17 0.95 -5.75 -10.08
C SER A 17 2.08 -5.93 -9.07
N ARG A 18 3.09 -6.73 -9.41
CA ARG A 18 4.25 -6.98 -8.55
C ARG A 18 5.07 -5.71 -8.33
N ARG A 19 5.31 -4.90 -9.38
CA ARG A 19 6.03 -3.63 -9.25
C ARG A 19 5.30 -2.66 -8.34
N TRP A 20 3.97 -2.56 -8.48
CA TRP A 20 3.14 -1.75 -7.60
C TRP A 20 3.23 -2.19 -6.14
N GLN A 21 3.07 -3.48 -5.87
CA GLN A 21 3.16 -4.04 -4.52
C GLN A 21 4.50 -3.70 -3.87
N LEU A 22 5.61 -3.91 -4.59
CA LEU A 22 6.95 -3.58 -4.10
C LEU A 22 7.11 -2.08 -3.81
N GLN A 23 6.56 -1.23 -4.68
CA GLN A 23 6.59 0.22 -4.49
C GLN A 23 5.79 0.66 -3.27
N VAL A 24 4.58 0.14 -3.07
CA VAL A 24 3.76 0.42 -1.88
C VAL A 24 4.49 -0.03 -0.61
N MET A 25 5.02 -1.25 -0.60
CA MET A 25 5.77 -1.78 0.56
C MET A 25 7.00 -0.92 0.87
N GLN A 26 7.73 -0.46 -0.13
CA GLN A 26 8.87 0.43 0.06
C GLN A 26 8.46 1.78 0.68
N GLN A 27 7.38 2.40 0.20
CA GLN A 27 6.94 3.69 0.72
C GLN A 27 6.38 3.60 2.14
N VAL A 28 5.60 2.56 2.44
CA VAL A 28 5.13 2.29 3.80
C VAL A 28 6.31 1.95 4.73
N GLY A 29 7.30 1.22 4.22
CA GLY A 29 8.56 0.96 4.91
C GLY A 29 9.41 2.22 5.16
N GLY A 30 9.26 3.27 4.34
CA GLY A 30 9.93 4.55 4.51
C GLY A 30 9.30 5.45 5.58
N LEU A 31 8.09 5.15 6.05
CA LEU A 31 7.43 5.92 7.10
C LEU A 31 8.18 5.78 8.44
N PRO A 32 8.23 6.85 9.26
CA PRO A 32 8.64 6.75 10.65
C PRO A 32 7.86 5.64 11.36
N GLU A 33 8.52 4.90 12.25
CA GLU A 33 7.95 3.71 12.90
C GLU A 33 6.58 3.98 13.54
N ALA A 34 6.44 5.10 14.24
CA ALA A 34 5.18 5.51 14.87
C ALA A 34 4.03 5.69 13.86
N GLN A 35 4.32 6.18 12.66
CA GLN A 35 3.34 6.36 11.58
C GLN A 35 3.03 5.02 10.92
N ARG A 36 4.05 4.21 10.67
CA ARG A 36 3.91 2.87 10.08
C ARG A 36 3.03 1.97 10.93
N ASN A 37 3.27 1.93 12.24
CA ASN A 37 2.49 1.10 13.17
C ASN A 37 1.03 1.55 13.22
N ALA A 38 0.76 2.86 13.20
CA ALA A 38 -0.61 3.37 13.14
C ALA A 38 -1.31 2.99 11.82
N VAL A 39 -0.61 3.11 10.68
CA VAL A 39 -1.13 2.71 9.36
C VAL A 39 -1.41 1.20 9.33
N PHE A 40 -0.49 0.39 9.84
CA PHE A 40 -0.61 -1.07 9.85
C PHE A 40 -1.82 -1.51 10.68
N LEU A 41 -1.94 -1.06 11.93
CA LEU A 41 -3.05 -1.46 12.80
C LEU A 41 -4.40 -1.05 12.22
N VAL A 42 -4.53 0.15 11.64
CA VAL A 42 -5.82 0.65 11.17
C VAL A 42 -6.20 0.11 9.80
N TYR A 43 -5.28 0.11 8.83
CA TYR A 43 -5.60 -0.22 7.44
C TYR A 43 -5.30 -1.67 7.06
N VAL A 44 -4.39 -2.33 7.77
CA VAL A 44 -4.04 -3.74 7.50
C VAL A 44 -4.77 -4.66 8.46
N GLU A 45 -4.66 -4.40 9.78
CA GLU A 45 -5.34 -5.20 10.80
C GLU A 45 -6.82 -4.83 11.01
N GLY A 46 -7.26 -3.68 10.49
CA GLY A 46 -8.65 -3.23 10.57
C GLY A 46 -9.07 -2.71 11.94
N PHE A 47 -8.13 -2.33 12.80
CA PHE A 47 -8.43 -1.81 14.14
C PHE A 47 -9.12 -0.45 14.05
N THR A 48 -10.04 -0.20 14.98
CA THR A 48 -10.56 1.15 15.22
C THR A 48 -9.44 2.06 15.75
N TYR A 49 -9.63 3.37 15.63
CA TYR A 49 -8.65 4.34 16.17
C TYR A 49 -8.45 4.18 17.68
N GLN A 50 -9.48 3.74 18.41
CA GLN A 50 -9.40 3.49 19.85
C GLN A 50 -8.57 2.24 20.17
N GLU A 51 -8.77 1.14 19.43
CA GLU A 51 -7.98 -0.08 19.60
C GLU A 51 -6.51 0.13 19.24
N ALA A 52 -6.23 0.86 18.16
CA ALA A 52 -4.87 1.23 17.80
C ALA A 52 -4.21 2.13 18.86
N ALA A 53 -4.96 3.09 19.41
CA ALA A 53 -4.50 3.95 20.50
C ALA A 53 -4.14 3.15 21.76
N ASN A 54 -5.00 2.22 22.15
CA ASN A 54 -4.78 1.34 23.30
C ASN A 54 -3.57 0.42 23.06
N THR A 55 -3.45 -0.16 21.87
CA THR A 55 -2.35 -1.06 21.49
C THR A 55 -0.99 -0.36 21.52
N LEU A 56 -0.95 0.89 21.05
CA LEU A 56 0.28 1.69 21.00
C LEU A 56 0.50 2.52 22.27
N ALA A 57 -0.37 2.43 23.27
CA ALA A 57 -0.36 3.22 24.51
C ALA A 57 -0.23 4.74 24.26
N VAL A 58 -1.01 5.27 23.30
CA VAL A 58 -1.03 6.70 22.96
C VAL A 58 -2.47 7.24 22.90
N PRO A 59 -2.69 8.56 22.99
CA PRO A 59 -4.01 9.15 22.77
C PRO A 59 -4.56 8.91 21.36
N VAL A 60 -5.89 8.79 21.22
CA VAL A 60 -6.56 8.65 19.91
C VAL A 60 -6.24 9.82 18.97
N GLY A 61 -6.14 11.05 19.50
CA GLY A 61 -5.73 12.21 18.71
C GLY A 61 -4.32 12.07 18.10
N THR A 62 -3.43 11.33 18.76
CA THR A 62 -2.10 11.00 18.24
C THR A 62 -2.17 9.98 17.10
N ILE A 63 -3.11 9.02 17.15
CA ILE A 63 -3.37 8.13 16.01
C ILE A 63 -3.85 8.95 14.81
N MET A 64 -4.82 9.83 15.01
CA MET A 64 -5.35 10.68 13.93
C MET A 64 -4.26 11.53 13.27
N SER A 65 -3.39 12.17 14.08
CA SER A 65 -2.30 12.99 13.55
C SER A 65 -1.23 12.15 12.84
N ARG A 66 -0.83 11.00 13.41
CA ARG A 66 0.11 10.06 12.77
C ARG A 66 -0.39 9.57 11.43
N LEU A 67 -1.68 9.21 11.32
CA LEU A 67 -2.31 8.80 10.07
C LEU A 67 -2.39 9.95 9.06
N ALA A 68 -2.72 11.17 9.51
CA ALA A 68 -2.75 12.34 8.64
C ALA A 68 -1.37 12.64 8.05
N THR A 69 -0.31 12.61 8.87
CA THR A 69 1.07 12.79 8.41
C THR A 69 1.52 11.65 7.51
N ALA A 70 1.20 10.40 7.84
CA ALA A 70 1.49 9.24 6.99
C ALA A 70 0.88 9.42 5.58
N ARG A 71 -0.39 9.79 5.50
CA ARG A 71 -1.07 10.03 4.21
C ARG A 71 -0.41 11.16 3.42
N GLN A 72 -0.01 12.26 4.06
CA GLN A 72 0.70 13.34 3.39
C GLN A 72 2.08 12.90 2.88
N THR A 73 2.81 12.10 3.66
CA THR A 73 4.10 11.55 3.24
C THR A 73 3.93 10.62 2.04
N LEU A 74 2.99 9.69 2.12
CA LEU A 74 2.69 8.75 1.03
C LEU A 74 2.14 9.45 -0.23
N ALA A 75 1.39 10.54 -0.09
CA ALA A 75 0.89 11.31 -1.24
C ALA A 75 2.00 12.11 -1.95
N LYS A 76 3.08 12.48 -1.25
CA LYS A 76 4.26 13.09 -1.86
C LYS A 76 5.14 12.05 -2.56
N SER A 77 5.10 10.81 -2.09
CA SER A 77 5.72 9.69 -2.76
C SER A 77 4.96 9.39 -4.06
N ALA A 78 5.65 9.37 -5.19
CA ALA A 78 5.05 9.18 -6.52
C ALA A 78 4.58 7.71 -6.75
N VAL A 79 3.65 7.25 -5.92
CA VAL A 79 3.04 5.93 -6.01
C VAL A 79 1.92 5.99 -7.05
N THR A 80 2.30 5.74 -8.31
CA THR A 80 1.39 5.75 -9.48
C THR A 80 0.32 4.67 -9.33
N PRO A 81 -0.97 5.00 -9.11
CA PRO A 81 -2.02 4.04 -8.84
C PRO A 81 -1.98 2.86 -9.78
N PHE A 82 -1.88 1.64 -9.25
CA PHE A 82 -2.05 0.45 -10.06
C PHE A 82 -3.49 0.41 -10.60
N GLN A 83 -3.61 0.63 -11.89
CA GLN A 83 -4.83 0.37 -12.64
C GLN A 83 -4.63 -1.00 -13.28
N PRO A 84 -5.18 -2.09 -12.70
CA PRO A 84 -5.23 -3.34 -13.43
C PRO A 84 -5.99 -3.04 -14.70
N GLN A 85 -5.33 -3.21 -15.84
CA GLN A 85 -6.00 -3.11 -17.13
C GLN A 85 -7.03 -4.24 -17.13
N GLN A 86 -8.29 -3.89 -16.81
CA GLN A 86 -9.40 -4.81 -16.88
C GLN A 86 -9.45 -5.34 -18.30
N GLY A 87 -8.97 -6.56 -18.48
CA GLY A 87 -9.31 -7.34 -19.65
C GLY A 87 -10.82 -7.39 -19.72
N GLU A 88 -11.36 -6.86 -20.81
CA GLU A 88 -12.70 -7.14 -21.28
C GLU A 88 -12.96 -8.66 -21.28
N LYS A 89 -14.23 -9.00 -21.54
CA LYS A 89 -14.82 -10.30 -21.89
C LYS A 89 -15.56 -10.90 -20.68
N LYS A 90 -16.87 -11.13 -20.73
CA LYS A 90 -17.80 -11.29 -21.85
C LYS A 90 -19.23 -11.25 -21.31
#